data_AF-A0A7Y3XAE9-F1
#
_entry.id   AF-A0A7Y3XAE9-F1
#
_cell.length_a   1.000
_cell.length_b   1.000
_cell.length_c   1.000
_cell.angle_alpha   90.00
_cell.angle_beta   90.00
_cell.angle_gamma   90.00
#
_symmetry.space_group_name_H-M   'P 1'
#
loop_
_entity.id
_entity.type
_entity.pdbx_description
1 polymer ?
#
loop_
_entity_poly.entity_id
_entity_poly.type
_entity_poly.pdbx_seq_one_letter_code
_entity_poly.pdbx_strand_id
1 'polypeptide(L)'
;MGDNALLGWTNDGVLISAESLATDTGSDDTVTVNAGNVTWIGGVGNDTLEIDDAAQGSEHVLMGDNAQLGWTDDGVLVSAESLAFDEGGNDTVTVNAGNVTWIGGVGNDTLEIDDAAQGSEHVLMGDNAQLGWKDDGVLVSAESLVFDEGGNDTVTMNAGNVTWVGGVGDDSLTITAADQDSQHVLMVTTPSWAGRMTAC
;
A
#
# COMPACT_ATOMS: atom_id res chain seq x y z
N MET A 1 -10.09 6.91 6.04
CA MET A 1 -9.49 8.25 6.09
C MET A 1 -9.42 8.60 7.54
N GLY A 2 -8.21 8.57 8.09
CA GLY A 2 -7.95 9.01 9.45
C GLY A 2 -8.09 10.53 9.54
N ASP A 3 -7.41 11.20 8.62
CA ASP A 3 -7.38 12.66 8.54
C ASP A 3 -8.35 13.30 7.53
N ASN A 4 -8.18 14.61 7.34
CA ASN A 4 -8.99 15.43 6.46
C ASN A 4 -8.86 14.96 5.00
N ALA A 5 -10.01 14.87 4.34
CA ALA A 5 -10.11 14.29 3.02
C ALA A 5 -11.03 15.05 2.09
N LEU A 6 -10.73 15.01 0.79
CA LEU A 6 -11.70 15.26 -0.26
C LEU A 6 -11.98 13.98 -1.05
N LEU A 7 -13.25 13.57 -1.09
CA LEU A 7 -13.70 12.45 -1.92
C LEU A 7 -14.50 12.97 -3.12
N GLY A 8 -14.15 12.51 -4.31
CA GLY A 8 -14.84 12.80 -5.56
C GLY A 8 -15.59 11.57 -6.07
N TRP A 9 -16.83 11.78 -6.52
CA TRP A 9 -17.72 10.73 -6.98
C TRP A 9 -18.35 11.08 -8.33
N THR A 10 -18.66 10.07 -9.13
CA THR A 10 -19.55 10.22 -10.28
C THR A 10 -20.99 10.47 -9.82
N ASN A 11 -21.86 10.90 -10.75
CA ASN A 11 -23.29 11.04 -10.48
C ASN A 11 -23.97 9.70 -10.12
N ASP A 12 -23.35 8.58 -10.51
CA ASP A 12 -23.84 7.22 -10.24
C ASP A 12 -23.27 6.65 -8.92
N GLY A 13 -22.46 7.43 -8.19
CA GLY A 13 -21.93 7.06 -6.89
C GLY A 13 -20.69 6.17 -6.94
N VAL A 14 -19.92 6.23 -8.04
CA VAL A 14 -18.61 5.56 -8.16
C VAL A 14 -17.53 6.52 -7.66
N LEU A 15 -16.62 6.06 -6.80
CA LEU A 15 -15.49 6.85 -6.31
C LEU A 15 -14.50 7.07 -7.46
N ILE A 16 -14.10 8.32 -7.70
CA ILE A 16 -13.16 8.69 -8.77
C ILE A 16 -11.93 9.43 -8.25
N SER A 17 -11.99 9.98 -7.04
CA SER A 17 -10.83 10.58 -6.40
C SER A 17 -10.91 10.51 -4.88
N ALA A 18 -9.76 10.38 -4.23
CA ALA A 18 -9.58 10.54 -2.80
C ALA A 18 -8.26 11.27 -2.59
N GLU A 19 -8.26 12.36 -1.81
CA GLU A 19 -7.09 13.21 -1.62
C GLU A 19 -7.01 13.67 -0.17
N SER A 20 -5.84 13.49 0.46
CA SER A 20 -5.54 14.09 1.76
C SER A 20 -5.59 15.62 1.69
N LEU A 21 -6.17 16.23 2.70
CA LEU A 21 -6.17 17.68 2.92
C LEU A 21 -5.45 18.00 4.23
N ALA A 22 -4.91 19.21 4.35
CA ALA A 22 -4.19 19.63 5.55
C ALA A 22 -3.12 18.61 5.99
N THR A 23 -2.27 18.23 5.03
CA THR A 23 -1.28 17.14 5.11
C THR A 23 -0.16 17.35 6.13
N ASP A 24 -0.19 18.45 6.88
CA ASP A 24 0.77 18.79 7.95
C ASP A 24 0.13 18.70 9.35
N THR A 25 -1.13 18.26 9.42
CA THR A 25 -1.92 18.26 10.66
C THR A 25 -2.76 16.99 10.76
N GLY A 26 -2.37 16.11 11.70
CA GLY A 26 -3.07 14.86 11.99
C GLY A 26 -2.65 14.28 13.34
N SER A 27 -3.14 13.09 13.65
CA SER A 27 -2.77 12.31 14.82
C SER A 27 -2.97 10.83 14.55
N ASP A 28 -2.24 9.97 15.28
CA ASP A 28 -2.42 8.51 15.25
C ASP A 28 -3.90 8.07 15.24
N ASP A 29 -4.29 7.40 14.16
CA ASP A 29 -5.62 6.84 13.94
C ASP A 29 -5.64 5.31 14.07
N THR A 30 -6.78 4.75 14.48
CA THR A 30 -6.97 3.30 14.55
C THR A 30 -8.31 2.92 13.94
N VAL A 31 -8.26 2.10 12.90
CA VAL A 31 -9.43 1.69 12.13
C VAL A 31 -9.47 0.17 12.03
N THR A 32 -10.63 -0.41 12.35
CA THR A 32 -10.94 -1.82 12.06
C THR A 32 -12.08 -1.88 11.06
N VAL A 33 -11.89 -2.63 9.98
CA VAL A 33 -12.88 -2.88 8.95
C VAL A 33 -13.18 -4.38 8.91
N ASN A 34 -14.46 -4.74 8.94
CA ASN A 34 -14.82 -6.15 8.95
C ASN A 34 -14.60 -6.81 7.58
N ALA A 35 -15.20 -6.30 6.49
CA ALA A 35 -15.18 -6.98 5.20
C ALA A 35 -15.32 -6.01 4.02
N GLY A 36 -15.04 -6.53 2.82
CA GLY A 36 -15.23 -5.85 1.54
C GLY A 36 -13.97 -5.16 1.02
N ASN A 37 -14.12 -4.44 -0.10
CA ASN A 37 -13.05 -3.62 -0.67
C ASN A 37 -12.81 -2.40 0.21
N VAL A 38 -11.54 -2.11 0.50
CA VAL A 38 -11.18 -1.02 1.42
C VAL A 38 -10.28 -0.04 0.69
N THR A 39 -10.65 1.23 0.75
CA THR A 39 -9.76 2.34 0.43
C THR A 39 -9.48 3.11 1.71
N TRP A 40 -8.21 3.19 2.08
CA TRP A 40 -7.77 3.84 3.30
C TRP A 40 -6.54 4.71 3.03
N ILE A 41 -6.50 5.82 3.76
CA ILE A 41 -5.42 6.80 3.81
C ILE A 41 -5.37 7.15 5.30
N GLY A 42 -4.26 6.87 5.98
CA GLY A 42 -4.06 7.20 7.39
C GLY A 42 -3.94 8.70 7.55
N GLY A 43 -2.86 9.28 7.03
CA GLY A 43 -2.61 10.72 7.06
C GLY A 43 -1.29 11.05 7.72
N VAL A 44 -1.29 11.92 8.73
CA VAL A 44 -0.12 12.19 9.56
C VAL A 44 -0.29 11.50 10.90
N GLY A 45 0.64 10.61 11.26
CA GLY A 45 0.61 9.93 12.55
C GLY A 45 1.18 8.52 12.43
N ASN A 46 1.20 7.80 13.56
CA ASN A 46 1.39 6.35 13.52
C ASN A 46 0.02 5.70 13.43
N ASP A 47 -0.41 5.39 12.23
CA ASP A 47 -1.76 4.94 11.97
C ASP A 47 -1.86 3.42 11.95
N THR A 48 -3.05 2.91 12.27
CA THR A 48 -3.31 1.47 12.32
C THR A 48 -4.58 1.12 11.58
N LEU A 49 -4.47 0.16 10.66
CA LEU A 49 -5.61 -0.44 9.94
C LEU A 49 -5.63 -1.95 10.12
N GLU A 50 -6.78 -2.49 10.50
CA GLU A 50 -7.05 -3.93 10.57
C GLU A 50 -8.25 -4.29 9.68
N ILE A 51 -8.09 -5.28 8.80
CA ILE A 51 -9.16 -5.83 7.94
C ILE A 51 -9.30 -7.33 8.23
N ASP A 52 -10.43 -7.75 8.82
CA ASP A 52 -10.54 -9.07 9.48
C ASP A 52 -11.19 -10.20 8.65
N ASP A 53 -12.15 -9.87 7.79
CA ASP A 53 -13.07 -10.81 7.13
C ASP A 53 -13.30 -10.43 5.65
N ALA A 54 -12.27 -9.87 5.00
CA ALA A 54 -12.26 -9.68 3.57
C ALA A 54 -12.29 -11.02 2.84
N ALA A 55 -13.01 -11.07 1.72
CA ALA A 55 -13.00 -12.22 0.83
C ALA A 55 -11.71 -12.25 0.00
N GLN A 56 -11.32 -13.43 -0.48
CA GLN A 56 -10.13 -13.64 -1.33
C GLN A 56 -10.08 -12.77 -2.60
N GLY A 57 -11.23 -12.33 -3.11
CA GLY A 57 -11.32 -11.45 -4.28
C GLY A 57 -11.57 -9.99 -3.92
N SER A 58 -11.34 -9.58 -2.67
CA SER A 58 -11.45 -8.18 -2.27
C SER A 58 -10.25 -7.39 -2.79
N GLU A 59 -10.48 -6.13 -3.12
CA GLU A 59 -9.47 -5.20 -3.61
C GLU A 59 -9.24 -4.12 -2.55
N HIS A 60 -7.99 -3.98 -2.10
CA HIS A 60 -7.59 -3.03 -1.07
C HIS A 60 -6.59 -2.00 -1.63
N VAL A 61 -6.85 -0.72 -1.35
CA VAL A 61 -5.99 0.42 -1.70
C VAL A 61 -5.68 1.15 -0.41
N LEU A 62 -4.49 0.92 0.15
CA LEU A 62 -4.15 1.26 1.52
C LEU A 62 -2.93 2.17 1.52
N MET A 63 -3.09 3.41 1.95
CA MET A 63 -1.99 4.37 2.07
C MET A 63 -1.80 4.62 3.55
N GLY A 64 -0.60 4.38 4.08
CA GLY A 64 -0.26 4.69 5.46
C GLY A 64 -0.36 6.20 5.66
N ASP A 65 0.50 6.92 4.95
CA ASP A 65 0.53 8.37 5.03
C ASP A 65 -0.42 9.09 4.05
N ASN A 66 -0.20 10.40 3.90
CA ASN A 66 -0.88 11.28 2.96
C ASN A 66 -0.78 10.79 1.51
N ALA A 67 -1.92 10.80 0.81
CA ALA A 67 -1.97 10.34 -0.57
C ALA A 67 -3.02 11.05 -1.44
N GLN A 68 -2.82 10.96 -2.75
CA GLN A 68 -3.82 11.22 -3.77
C GLN A 68 -4.06 9.96 -4.60
N LEU A 69 -5.33 9.61 -4.74
CA LEU A 69 -5.80 8.42 -5.46
C LEU A 69 -6.78 8.84 -6.56
N GLY A 70 -6.71 8.15 -7.70
CA GLY A 70 -7.56 8.40 -8.85
C GLY A 70 -8.07 7.11 -9.49
N TRP A 71 -9.35 7.09 -9.86
CA TRP A 71 -10.00 5.98 -10.54
C TRP A 71 -10.67 6.45 -11.83
N THR A 72 -10.89 5.51 -12.75
CA THR A 72 -11.81 5.71 -13.89
C THR A 72 -13.26 5.87 -13.41
N ASP A 73 -14.13 6.34 -14.30
CA ASP A 73 -15.59 6.41 -14.03
C ASP A 73 -16.22 5.02 -13.75
N ASP A 74 -15.53 3.94 -14.13
CA ASP A 74 -15.92 2.55 -13.87
C ASP A 74 -15.34 1.99 -12.55
N GLY A 75 -14.58 2.80 -11.80
CA GLY A 75 -14.02 2.43 -10.50
C GLY A 75 -12.71 1.63 -10.58
N VAL A 76 -11.98 1.71 -11.69
CA VAL A 76 -10.66 1.08 -11.84
C VAL A 76 -9.57 2.06 -11.38
N LEU A 77 -8.71 1.64 -10.45
CA LEU A 77 -7.60 2.48 -9.97
C LEU A 77 -6.64 2.78 -11.13
N VAL A 78 -6.29 4.04 -11.33
CA VAL A 78 -5.36 4.49 -12.38
C VAL A 78 -4.16 5.25 -11.84
N SER A 79 -4.26 5.82 -10.64
CA SER A 79 -3.16 6.52 -9.99
C SER A 79 -3.23 6.38 -8.47
N ALA A 80 -2.07 6.16 -7.85
CA ALA A 80 -1.86 6.31 -6.42
C ALA A 80 -0.52 7.00 -6.19
N GLU A 81 -0.50 8.10 -5.44
CA GLU A 81 0.68 8.93 -5.26
C GLU A 81 0.74 9.40 -3.80
N SER A 82 1.89 9.24 -3.15
CA SER A 82 2.13 9.85 -1.84
C SER A 82 2.09 11.38 -1.95
N LEU A 83 1.74 12.05 -0.87
CA LEU A 83 1.81 13.51 -0.74
C LEU A 83 2.59 13.86 0.52
N ALA A 84 3.07 15.10 0.61
CA ALA A 84 3.75 15.62 1.81
C ALA A 84 4.77 14.62 2.38
N PHE A 85 5.77 14.27 1.57
CA PHE A 85 6.61 13.09 1.79
C PHE A 85 7.44 13.10 3.09
N ASP A 86 7.51 14.25 3.76
CA ASP A 86 8.18 14.45 5.06
C ASP A 86 7.21 14.46 6.25
N GLU A 87 5.90 14.36 5.99
CA GLU A 87 4.82 14.40 6.97
C GLU A 87 4.09 13.05 7.01
N GLY A 88 4.44 12.24 8.01
CA GLY A 88 3.93 10.88 8.19
C GLY A 88 4.34 10.26 9.52
N GLY A 89 4.23 8.94 9.63
CA GLY A 89 4.69 8.19 10.81
C GLY A 89 4.89 6.70 10.55
N ASN A 90 4.95 5.91 11.63
CA ASN A 90 5.17 4.47 11.51
C ASN A 90 3.82 3.76 11.49
N ASP A 91 3.39 3.32 10.32
CA ASP A 91 2.07 2.75 10.12
C ASP A 91 2.05 1.23 10.26
N THR A 92 0.92 0.70 10.73
CA THR A 92 0.69 -0.74 10.85
C THR A 92 -0.60 -1.14 10.16
N VAL A 93 -0.48 -1.99 9.14
CA VAL A 93 -1.61 -2.48 8.36
C VAL A 93 -1.65 -4.00 8.41
N THR A 94 -2.80 -4.56 8.83
CA THR A 94 -3.06 -6.00 8.79
C THR A 94 -4.28 -6.28 7.93
N VAL A 95 -4.14 -7.20 6.97
CA VAL A 95 -5.20 -7.59 6.05
C VAL A 95 -5.34 -9.11 6.04
N ASN A 96 -6.53 -9.62 6.32
CA ASN A 96 -6.74 -11.07 6.37
C ASN A 96 -6.60 -11.73 4.99
N ALA A 97 -7.11 -11.14 3.91
CA ALA A 97 -7.10 -11.72 2.56
C ALA A 97 -7.38 -10.66 1.49
N GLY A 98 -7.21 -11.02 0.21
CA GLY A 98 -7.51 -10.15 -0.93
C GLY A 98 -6.26 -9.68 -1.67
N ASN A 99 -6.47 -8.83 -2.68
CA ASN A 99 -5.42 -8.13 -3.41
C ASN A 99 -5.12 -6.81 -2.73
N VAL A 100 -3.85 -6.46 -2.59
CA VAL A 100 -3.41 -5.30 -1.81
C VAL A 100 -2.52 -4.41 -2.65
N THR A 101 -2.96 -3.16 -2.83
CA THR A 101 -2.10 -2.04 -3.21
C THR A 101 -1.79 -1.26 -1.95
N TRP A 102 -0.51 -1.17 -1.59
CA TRP A 102 -0.05 -0.50 -0.38
C TRP A 102 1.12 0.44 -0.66
N ILE A 103 1.08 1.61 -0.02
CA ILE A 103 2.21 2.53 0.13
C ILE A 103 2.30 2.86 1.62
N GLY A 104 3.43 2.60 2.28
CA GLY A 104 3.67 2.97 3.67
C GLY A 104 3.80 4.49 3.79
N GLY A 105 4.90 5.03 3.29
CA GLY A 105 5.14 6.47 3.26
C GLY A 105 6.50 6.85 3.82
N VAL A 106 6.56 7.68 4.85
CA VAL A 106 7.78 8.02 5.57
C VAL A 106 7.71 7.49 7.00
N GLY A 107 8.45 6.43 7.27
CA GLY A 107 8.39 5.79 8.56
C GLY A 107 8.96 4.40 8.52
N ASN A 108 8.95 3.70 9.65
CA ASN A 108 9.19 2.26 9.65
C ASN A 108 7.83 1.57 9.59
N ASP A 109 7.37 1.27 8.39
CA ASP A 109 6.00 0.82 8.19
C ASP A 109 5.90 -0.70 8.18
N THR A 110 4.74 -1.20 8.55
CA THR A 110 4.48 -2.64 8.64
C THR A 110 3.21 -3.03 7.90
N LEU A 111 3.33 -4.02 7.02
CA LEU A 111 2.20 -4.67 6.36
C LEU A 111 2.22 -6.17 6.61
N GLU A 112 1.10 -6.70 7.10
CA GLU A 112 0.85 -8.14 7.25
C GLU A 112 -0.36 -8.57 6.41
N ILE A 113 -0.18 -9.62 5.58
CA ILE A 113 -1.24 -10.24 4.79
C ILE A 113 -1.31 -11.74 5.10
N ASP A 114 -2.36 -12.15 5.81
CA ASP A 114 -2.38 -13.46 6.49
C ASP A 114 -2.77 -14.65 5.60
N ASP A 115 -3.82 -14.52 4.81
CA ASP A 115 -4.46 -15.61 4.06
C ASP A 115 -4.77 -15.19 2.62
N ALA A 116 -3.82 -14.56 1.93
CA ALA A 116 -3.92 -14.32 0.49
C ALA A 116 -3.92 -15.65 -0.30
N ALA A 117 -4.63 -15.68 -1.41
CA ALA A 117 -4.60 -16.79 -2.34
C ALA A 117 -3.29 -16.78 -3.15
N GLN A 118 -2.87 -17.94 -3.66
CA GLN A 118 -1.68 -18.03 -4.53
C GLN A 118 -1.79 -17.14 -5.78
N GLY A 119 -3.00 -16.91 -6.27
CA GLY A 119 -3.28 -16.03 -7.42
C GLY A 119 -3.61 -14.59 -7.05
N SER A 120 -3.45 -14.19 -5.79
CA SER A 120 -3.60 -12.79 -5.39
C SER A 120 -2.48 -11.95 -5.99
N GLU A 121 -2.78 -10.70 -6.33
CA GLU A 121 -1.84 -9.75 -6.92
C GLU A 121 -1.62 -8.60 -5.94
N HIS A 122 -0.35 -8.31 -5.63
CA HIS A 122 0.03 -7.30 -4.65
C HIS A 122 1.00 -6.29 -5.26
N VAL A 123 0.76 -5.01 -5.00
CA VAL A 123 1.64 -3.90 -5.35
C VAL A 123 1.98 -3.16 -4.07
N LEU A 124 3.20 -3.35 -3.59
CA LEU A 124 3.59 -3.02 -2.24
C LEU A 124 4.79 -2.08 -2.31
N MET A 125 4.65 -0.90 -1.74
CA MET A 125 5.71 0.11 -1.63
C MET A 125 5.93 0.41 -0.16
N GLY A 126 7.15 0.21 0.33
CA GLY A 126 7.50 0.54 1.71
C GLY A 126 7.43 2.05 1.91
N ASP A 127 8.28 2.76 1.18
CA ASP A 127 8.33 4.21 1.27
C ASP A 127 7.40 4.93 0.27
N ASN A 128 7.44 6.27 0.33
CA ASN A 128 6.83 7.20 -0.61
C ASN A 128 6.99 6.78 -2.09
N ALA A 129 5.85 6.68 -2.79
CA ALA A 129 5.82 6.17 -4.14
C ALA A 129 4.74 6.80 -5.04
N GLN A 130 4.92 6.61 -6.35
CA GLN A 130 3.93 6.88 -7.38
C GLN A 130 3.67 5.62 -8.20
N LEU A 131 2.41 5.26 -8.31
CA LEU A 131 1.91 4.10 -9.03
C LEU A 131 0.96 4.55 -10.13
N GLY A 132 1.06 3.90 -11.29
CA GLY A 132 0.22 4.19 -12.45
C GLY A 132 -0.28 2.91 -13.11
N TRP A 133 -1.56 2.90 -13.44
CA TRP A 133 -2.23 1.84 -14.17
C TRP A 133 -2.88 2.38 -15.44
N LYS A 134 -3.10 1.48 -16.39
CA LYS A 134 -4.02 1.74 -17.51
C LYS A 134 -5.47 1.62 -17.04
N ASP A 135 -6.39 2.15 -17.83
CA ASP A 135 -7.84 2.06 -17.61
C ASP A 135 -8.37 0.62 -17.52
N ASP A 136 -7.61 -0.37 -17.98
CA ASP A 136 -7.92 -1.81 -17.87
C ASP A 136 -7.33 -2.47 -16.60
N GLY A 137 -6.75 -1.69 -15.69
CA GLY A 137 -6.21 -2.15 -14.42
C GLY A 137 -4.80 -2.75 -14.50
N VAL A 138 -4.12 -2.63 -15.65
CA VAL A 138 -2.74 -3.13 -15.80
C VAL A 138 -1.75 -2.11 -15.25
N LEU A 139 -0.95 -2.50 -14.25
CA LEU A 139 0.14 -1.69 -13.70
C LEU A 139 1.18 -1.39 -14.79
N VAL A 140 1.54 -0.11 -14.96
CA VAL A 140 2.51 0.35 -15.97
C VAL A 140 3.68 1.13 -15.38
N SER A 141 3.53 1.68 -14.18
CA SER A 141 4.60 2.39 -13.47
C SER A 141 4.52 2.15 -11.97
N ALA A 142 5.67 1.99 -11.36
CA ALA A 142 5.88 1.77 -9.93
C ALA A 142 7.22 2.43 -9.58
N GLU A 143 7.18 3.59 -8.96
CA GLU A 143 8.37 4.44 -8.75
C GLU A 143 8.41 4.93 -7.30
N SER A 144 9.54 4.75 -6.62
CA SER A 144 9.81 5.44 -5.35
C SER A 144 10.15 6.90 -5.63
N LEU A 145 9.60 7.82 -4.82
CA LEU A 145 9.65 9.27 -5.06
C LEU A 145 10.76 9.98 -4.27
N VAL A 146 11.14 9.44 -3.12
CA VAL A 146 12.10 10.05 -2.19
C VAL A 146 13.31 9.15 -2.01
N PHE A 147 14.51 9.74 -2.00
CA PHE A 147 15.77 8.99 -2.06
C PHE A 147 16.70 9.25 -0.86
N ASP A 148 16.29 10.13 0.06
CA ASP A 148 17.04 10.58 1.23
C ASP A 148 16.27 10.45 2.55
N GLU A 149 14.94 10.33 2.49
CA GLU A 149 14.05 10.14 3.62
C GLU A 149 13.13 8.94 3.34
N GLY A 150 12.93 8.13 4.37
CA GLY A 150 12.22 6.85 4.37
C GLY A 150 12.42 6.16 5.71
N GLY A 151 12.13 4.87 5.81
CA GLY A 151 12.48 4.07 6.98
C GLY A 151 12.60 2.58 6.70
N ASN A 152 12.65 1.77 7.77
CA ASN A 152 12.88 0.33 7.62
C ASN A 152 11.55 -0.40 7.56
N ASP A 153 11.11 -0.72 6.35
CA ASP A 153 9.79 -1.29 6.17
C ASP A 153 9.79 -2.82 6.29
N THR A 154 8.72 -3.35 6.86
CA THR A 154 8.54 -4.79 7.05
C THR A 154 7.23 -5.25 6.44
N VAL A 155 7.34 -6.10 5.42
CA VAL A 155 6.19 -6.75 4.79
C VAL A 155 6.26 -8.24 5.00
N THR A 156 5.20 -8.81 5.58
CA THR A 156 5.02 -10.25 5.71
C THR A 156 3.73 -10.68 5.06
N MET A 157 3.79 -11.75 4.27
CA MET A 157 2.60 -12.34 3.67
C MET A 157 2.70 -13.85 3.52
N ASN A 158 1.55 -14.51 3.38
CA ASN A 158 1.52 -15.95 3.13
C ASN A 158 1.83 -16.30 1.67
N ALA A 159 1.14 -15.70 0.70
CA ALA A 159 1.22 -16.09 -0.72
C ALA A 159 0.82 -14.94 -1.65
N GLY A 160 0.85 -15.19 -2.97
CA GLY A 160 0.46 -14.23 -4.00
C GLY A 160 1.63 -13.72 -4.83
N ASN A 161 1.31 -13.12 -5.97
CA ASN A 161 2.24 -12.44 -6.85
C ASN A 161 2.52 -11.04 -6.29
N VAL A 162 3.77 -10.61 -6.32
CA VAL A 162 4.19 -9.38 -5.62
C VAL A 162 5.04 -8.50 -6.51
N THR A 163 4.65 -7.24 -6.64
CA THR A 163 5.55 -6.14 -7.02
C THR A 163 5.94 -5.41 -5.74
N TRP A 164 7.23 -5.41 -5.41
CA TRP A 164 7.77 -4.81 -4.19
C TRP A 164 8.87 -3.80 -4.49
N VAL A 165 8.76 -2.62 -3.88
CA VAL A 165 9.86 -1.66 -3.72
C VAL A 165 9.90 -1.26 -2.26
N GLY A 166 11.02 -1.52 -1.57
CA GLY A 166 11.18 -1.07 -0.18
C GLY A 166 11.39 0.43 -0.15
N GLY A 167 12.61 0.86 -0.45
CA GLY A 167 12.94 2.24 -0.71
C GLY A 167 14.27 2.60 -0.04
N VAL A 168 14.27 3.68 0.73
CA VAL A 168 15.36 4.18 1.56
C VAL A 168 15.26 3.54 2.95
N GLY A 169 15.92 2.39 3.12
CA GLY A 169 15.98 1.75 4.43
C GLY A 169 16.56 0.36 4.39
N ASP A 170 16.61 -0.28 5.55
CA ASP A 170 16.83 -1.72 5.68
C ASP A 170 15.47 -2.45 5.57
N ASP A 171 14.92 -2.48 4.36
CA ASP A 171 13.58 -3.03 4.11
C ASP A 171 13.57 -4.55 3.99
N SER A 172 12.45 -5.16 4.36
CA SER A 172 12.27 -6.60 4.29
C SER A 172 10.90 -7.03 3.77
N LEU A 173 10.92 -8.03 2.88
CA LEU A 173 9.74 -8.75 2.41
C LEU A 173 9.90 -10.23 2.72
N THR A 174 8.94 -10.81 3.43
CA THR A 174 8.86 -12.25 3.73
C THR A 174 7.59 -12.84 3.14
N ILE A 175 7.75 -13.87 2.30
CA ILE A 175 6.63 -14.64 1.74
C ILE A 175 6.76 -16.08 2.25
N THR A 176 5.78 -16.57 3.00
CA THR A 176 5.92 -17.81 3.78
C THR A 176 5.46 -19.08 3.06
N ALA A 177 4.67 -18.96 1.99
CA ALA A 177 4.04 -20.08 1.29
C ALA A 177 3.88 -19.83 -0.23
N ALA A 178 4.82 -19.12 -0.87
CA ALA A 178 4.86 -18.96 -2.33
C ALA A 178 4.94 -20.31 -3.05
N ASP A 179 4.23 -20.46 -4.17
CA ASP A 179 4.31 -21.64 -5.03
C ASP A 179 5.25 -21.46 -6.23
N GLN A 180 5.30 -22.45 -7.13
CA GLN A 180 6.19 -22.42 -8.29
C GLN A 180 5.69 -21.51 -9.42
N ASP A 181 4.42 -21.12 -9.38
CA ASP A 181 3.78 -20.26 -10.38
C ASP A 181 3.79 -18.79 -9.96
N SER A 182 4.14 -18.52 -8.69
CA SER A 182 4.26 -17.19 -8.10
C SER A 182 5.29 -16.32 -8.84
N GLN A 183 4.89 -15.10 -9.18
CA GLN A 183 5.71 -14.10 -9.85
C GLN A 183 6.01 -12.95 -8.89
N HIS A 184 7.30 -12.68 -8.68
CA HIS A 184 7.73 -11.58 -7.83
C HIS A 184 8.65 -10.64 -8.61
N VAL A 185 8.35 -9.36 -8.59
CA VAL A 185 9.20 -8.28 -9.08
C VAL A 185 9.66 -7.50 -7.85
N LEU A 186 10.94 -7.64 -7.50
CA LEU A 186 11.53 -6.95 -6.34
C LEU A 186 12.54 -5.92 -6.83
N MET A 187 12.36 -4.66 -6.43
CA MET A 187 13.34 -3.60 -6.65
C MET A 187 13.89 -3.14 -5.32
N VAL A 188 15.22 -3.14 -5.20
CA VAL A 188 15.93 -2.68 -3.99
C VAL A 188 16.75 -1.47 -4.40
N THR A 189 16.55 -0.35 -3.72
CA THR A 189 17.18 0.94 -4.03
C THR A 189 18.35 1.24 -3.09
N THR A 190 19.35 0.35 -2.98
CA THR A 190 20.66 0.76 -2.43
C THR A 190 21.87 0.08 -3.10
N PRO A 191 23.00 0.79 -3.26
CA PRO A 191 24.29 0.22 -3.66
C PRO A 191 25.10 -0.25 -2.45
N SER A 192 24.53 -1.00 -1.50
CA SER A 192 25.35 -1.68 -0.48
C SER A 192 24.65 -2.87 0.17
N TRP A 193 24.90 -4.04 -0.41
CA TRP A 193 24.94 -5.39 0.19
C TRP A 193 24.35 -5.56 1.60
N ALA A 194 23.04 -5.88 1.70
CA ALA A 194 22.50 -6.97 2.53
C ALA A 194 20.94 -7.00 2.56
N GLY A 195 20.27 -7.08 1.41
CA GLY A 195 18.88 -7.57 1.40
C GLY A 195 18.85 -9.03 1.82
N ARG A 196 18.49 -9.33 3.08
CA ARG A 196 18.32 -10.69 3.59
C ARG A 196 16.96 -11.22 3.15
N MET A 197 16.94 -11.91 2.01
CA MET A 197 15.79 -12.71 1.59
C MET A 197 15.76 -14.03 2.37
N THR A 198 14.63 -14.33 3.01
CA THR A 198 14.34 -15.67 3.54
C THR A 198 13.07 -16.18 2.87
N ALA A 199 13.24 -16.90 1.76
CA ALA A 199 12.21 -17.80 1.26
C ALA A 199 12.47 -19.18 1.90
N CYS A 200 11.48 -19.74 2.58
CA CYS A 200 11.55 -21.08 3.17
C CYS A 200 11.10 -22.14 2.15
#